data_AF-A0A945RDB1-F1
#
_entry.id   AF-A0A945RDB1-F1
#
_cell.length_a   1.000
_cell.length_b   1.000
_cell.length_c   1.000
_cell.angle_alpha   90.00
_cell.angle_beta   90.00
_cell.angle_gamma   90.00
#
_symmetry.space_group_name_H-M   'P 1'
#
loop_
_entity.id
_entity.type
_entity.pdbx_description
1 polymer ?
#
loop_
_entity_poly.entity_id
_entity_poly.type
_entity_poly.pdbx_seq_one_letter_code
_entity_poly.pdbx_strand_id
1 'polypeptide(L)'
;MVQLSRTFPSEFILEATIHREGKELLGEGFYEGIVHRVILEVVNKAGRLIRKIVAEKTLREEHLEYPEVKVDTHARCQDLQEKHRRLKEAGIPTIPFMMIVDTGGGTWKIVMNDLTKGGKCFCISSMDLYREASPEKNSIQLSNPEEVAEQMKALLEALVADKNNKIFIGDHDSLFIIIDKETKKGKIIIGDLGSVFFGKDIPNAGIDESVHANCVKRNKYAAKHFIRKINNILAENSKIRLKR
;
A
#
# COMPACT_ATOMS: atom_id res chain seq x y z
N MET A 1 -20.83 -6.12 14.92
CA MET A 1 -20.99 -6.56 13.52
C MET A 1 -21.10 -5.31 12.66
N VAL A 2 -20.36 -5.20 11.56
CA VAL A 2 -20.52 -4.08 10.61
C VAL A 2 -20.98 -4.69 9.30
N GLN A 3 -22.18 -4.33 8.87
CA GLN A 3 -22.77 -4.80 7.62
C GLN A 3 -22.36 -3.84 6.51
N LEU A 4 -21.66 -4.35 5.50
CA LEU A 4 -21.13 -3.54 4.41
C LEU A 4 -22.21 -3.32 3.35
N SER A 5 -23.06 -2.32 3.52
CA SER A 5 -23.99 -1.90 2.48
C SER A 5 -23.28 -0.94 1.52
N ARG A 6 -23.00 -1.42 0.31
CA ARG A 6 -22.60 -0.62 -0.87
C ARG A 6 -21.18 -0.01 -0.84
N THR A 7 -20.19 -0.79 -1.26
CA THR A 7 -19.04 -0.35 -2.11
C THR A 7 -18.07 -1.52 -2.34
N PHE A 8 -18.59 -2.67 -2.77
CA PHE A 8 -17.73 -3.70 -3.36
C PHE A 8 -17.63 -3.46 -4.87
N PRO A 9 -16.45 -3.66 -5.48
CA PRO A 9 -16.38 -3.89 -6.92
C PRO A 9 -16.92 -5.31 -7.14
N SER A 10 -18.23 -5.47 -7.19
CA SER A 10 -18.78 -6.80 -7.43
C SER A 10 -20.17 -6.74 -8.00
N GLU A 11 -20.27 -7.16 -9.23
CA GLU A 11 -21.46 -7.76 -9.79
C GLU A 11 -21.76 -9.12 -9.11
N PHE A 12 -21.21 -9.43 -7.92
CA PHE A 12 -21.11 -10.80 -7.37
C PHE A 12 -21.35 -10.95 -5.85
N ILE A 13 -21.58 -9.89 -5.06
CA ILE A 13 -21.71 -9.98 -3.59
C ILE A 13 -23.05 -9.41 -3.12
N LEU A 14 -23.73 -10.11 -2.21
CA LEU A 14 -25.01 -9.73 -1.61
C LEU A 14 -24.82 -9.06 -0.24
N GLU A 15 -23.99 -9.65 0.61
CA GLU A 15 -23.76 -9.19 1.98
C GLU A 15 -22.31 -9.43 2.39
N ALA A 16 -21.78 -8.60 3.28
CA ALA A 16 -20.48 -8.84 3.89
C ALA A 16 -20.41 -8.37 5.35
N THR A 17 -19.71 -9.17 6.14
CA THR A 17 -19.57 -9.01 7.59
C THR A 17 -18.10 -9.15 7.97
N ILE A 18 -17.60 -8.21 8.78
CA ILE A 18 -16.22 -8.26 9.31
C ILE A 18 -16.24 -8.81 10.74
N HIS A 19 -15.52 -9.92 10.94
CA HIS A 19 -15.29 -10.56 12.22
C HIS A 19 -13.93 -10.13 12.79
N ARG A 20 -13.95 -9.72 14.05
CA ARG A 20 -12.82 -9.09 14.75
C ARG A 20 -12.30 -9.93 15.92
N GLU A 21 -12.78 -11.15 16.07
CA GLU A 21 -12.21 -12.09 17.03
C GLU A 21 -10.78 -12.42 16.61
N GLY A 22 -9.81 -12.27 17.53
CA GLY A 22 -8.40 -12.52 17.24
C GLY A 22 -7.70 -11.45 16.39
N LYS A 23 -8.07 -10.16 16.51
CA LYS A 23 -7.36 -9.05 15.85
C LYS A 23 -5.86 -9.09 16.13
N GLU A 24 -5.08 -9.35 15.08
CA GLU A 24 -3.62 -9.26 15.11
C GLU A 24 -3.18 -7.91 14.52
N LEU A 25 -2.32 -7.19 15.22
CA LEU A 25 -1.69 -5.98 14.70
C LEU A 25 -0.76 -6.34 13.54
N LEU A 26 -1.02 -5.77 12.36
CA LEU A 26 -0.17 -5.97 11.18
C LEU A 26 0.83 -4.84 10.97
N GLY A 27 0.48 -3.63 11.42
CA GLY A 27 1.32 -2.45 11.30
C GLY A 27 0.58 -1.18 11.70
N GLU A 28 1.32 -0.08 11.79
CA GLU A 28 0.78 1.22 12.14
C GLU A 28 1.32 2.27 11.15
N GLY A 29 0.39 2.93 10.46
CA GLY A 29 0.74 4.04 9.58
C GLY A 29 0.94 5.32 10.39
N PHE A 30 1.92 6.14 10.01
CA PHE A 30 2.21 7.39 10.72
C PHE A 30 1.05 8.38 10.71
N TYR A 31 0.34 8.46 9.58
CA TYR A 31 -0.71 9.46 9.33
C TYR A 31 -2.13 8.88 9.21
N GLU A 32 -2.26 7.55 9.22
CA GLU A 32 -3.50 6.91 8.75
C GLU A 32 -3.94 5.74 9.66
N GLY A 33 -3.39 5.65 10.87
CA GLY A 33 -3.86 4.75 11.92
C GLY A 33 -3.37 3.30 11.81
N ILE A 34 -4.01 2.44 12.62
CA ILE A 34 -3.58 1.06 12.87
C ILE A 34 -4.21 0.09 11.87
N VAL A 35 -3.41 -0.84 11.35
CA VAL A 35 -3.82 -1.93 10.47
C VAL A 35 -3.90 -3.25 11.24
N HIS A 36 -5.06 -3.90 11.18
CA HIS A 36 -5.29 -5.20 11.83
C HIS A 36 -5.62 -6.28 10.82
N ARG A 37 -5.22 -7.51 11.10
CA ARG A 37 -5.79 -8.69 10.42
C ARG A 37 -7.19 -8.94 10.94
N VAL A 38 -8.13 -9.18 10.03
CA VAL A 38 -9.51 -9.53 10.33
C VAL A 38 -10.00 -10.62 9.37
N ILE A 39 -11.12 -11.26 9.74
CA ILE A 39 -11.80 -12.21 8.86
C ILE A 39 -12.99 -11.48 8.23
N LEU A 40 -13.01 -11.45 6.90
CA LEU A 40 -14.13 -10.97 6.10
C LEU A 40 -14.97 -12.17 5.67
N GLU A 41 -16.23 -12.17 6.07
CA GLU A 41 -17.26 -13.06 5.56
C GLU A 41 -18.07 -12.37 4.49
N VAL A 42 -18.27 -13.04 3.36
CA VAL A 42 -18.99 -12.52 2.21
C VAL A 42 -19.99 -13.56 1.73
N VAL A 43 -21.25 -13.17 1.58
CA VAL A 43 -22.26 -14.00 0.91
C VAL A 43 -22.32 -13.55 -0.55
N ASN A 44 -21.98 -14.45 -1.48
CA ASN A 44 -22.03 -14.15 -2.91
C ASN A 44 -23.47 -14.23 -3.46
N LYS A 45 -23.68 -13.82 -4.73
CA LYS A 45 -25.00 -13.91 -5.40
C LYS A 45 -25.63 -15.31 -5.45
N ALA A 46 -24.83 -16.37 -5.30
CA ALA A 46 -25.31 -17.74 -5.21
C ALA A 46 -25.65 -18.19 -3.77
N GLY A 47 -25.67 -17.26 -2.81
CA GLY A 47 -25.93 -17.53 -1.39
C GLY A 47 -24.79 -18.24 -0.66
N ARG A 48 -23.61 -18.39 -1.28
CA ARG A 48 -22.48 -19.08 -0.66
C ARG A 48 -21.69 -18.14 0.24
N LEU A 49 -21.46 -18.58 1.48
CA LEU A 49 -20.55 -17.92 2.42
C LEU A 49 -19.09 -18.16 2.02
N ILE A 50 -18.34 -17.08 1.88
CA ILE A 50 -16.92 -17.07 1.58
C ILE A 50 -16.20 -16.38 2.74
N ARG A 51 -15.23 -17.06 3.34
CA ARG A 51 -14.34 -16.49 4.36
C ARG A 51 -13.01 -16.08 3.74
N LYS A 52 -12.57 -14.87 4.00
CA LYS A 52 -11.26 -14.35 3.57
C LYS A 52 -10.52 -13.67 4.71
N ILE A 53 -9.22 -13.92 4.81
CA ILE A 53 -8.33 -13.14 5.67
C ILE A 53 -8.00 -11.85 4.94
N VAL A 54 -8.24 -10.72 5.60
CA VAL A 54 -8.01 -9.37 5.05
C VAL A 54 -7.34 -8.49 6.10
N ALA A 55 -6.83 -7.35 5.65
CA ALA A 55 -6.36 -6.27 6.51
C ALA A 55 -7.43 -5.17 6.60
N GLU A 56 -7.73 -4.70 7.82
CA GLU A 56 -8.62 -3.57 8.12
C GLU A 56 -7.76 -2.42 8.67
N LYS A 57 -7.75 -1.29 7.97
CA LYS A 57 -7.20 -0.02 8.43
C LYS A 57 -8.35 0.89 8.86
N THR A 58 -8.27 1.45 10.06
CA THR A 58 -9.29 2.39 10.56
C THR A 58 -8.79 3.81 10.38
N LEU A 59 -9.49 4.60 9.58
CA LEU A 59 -9.27 6.03 9.43
C LEU A 59 -10.19 6.75 10.42
N ARG A 60 -9.61 7.50 11.36
CA ARG A 60 -10.37 8.35 12.27
C ARG A 60 -10.04 9.81 11.98
N GLU A 61 -11.05 10.67 12.04
CA GLU A 61 -10.86 12.12 11.90
C GLU A 61 -9.81 12.67 12.88
N GLU A 62 -9.77 12.14 14.09
CA GLU A 62 -8.81 12.49 15.15
C GLU A 62 -7.35 12.07 14.87
N HIS A 63 -7.10 11.19 13.89
CA HIS A 63 -5.75 10.73 13.53
C HIS A 63 -5.13 11.54 12.38
N LEU A 64 -5.85 12.52 11.83
CA LEU A 64 -5.37 13.35 10.72
C LEU A 64 -4.70 14.58 11.34
N GLU A 65 -3.38 14.68 11.16
CA GLU A 65 -2.40 15.35 12.04
C GLU A 65 -2.47 16.89 12.13
N TYR A 66 -3.59 17.51 11.79
CA TYR A 66 -3.76 18.95 11.95
C TYR A 66 -5.17 19.25 12.48
N PRO A 67 -5.33 19.50 13.80
CA PRO A 67 -6.61 19.90 14.41
C PRO A 67 -7.25 21.12 13.73
N GLU A 68 -6.42 21.90 13.02
CA GLU A 68 -6.75 23.16 12.35
C GLU A 68 -7.18 22.95 10.89
N VAL A 69 -6.87 21.79 10.31
CA VAL A 69 -7.31 21.38 8.98
C VAL A 69 -8.35 20.30 9.18
N LYS A 70 -9.64 20.65 9.11
CA LYS A 70 -10.70 19.65 9.00
C LYS A 70 -10.46 18.84 7.72
N VAL A 71 -9.82 17.68 7.86
CA VAL A 71 -9.64 16.76 6.75
C VAL A 71 -10.96 16.05 6.54
N ASP A 72 -11.59 16.30 5.41
CA ASP A 72 -12.76 15.55 4.97
C ASP A 72 -12.34 14.09 4.73
N THR A 73 -12.59 13.23 5.72
CA THR A 73 -12.24 11.80 5.66
C THR A 73 -12.95 11.11 4.50
N HIS A 74 -14.15 11.55 4.12
CA HIS A 74 -14.85 11.03 2.95
C HIS A 74 -14.12 11.38 1.66
N ALA A 75 -13.75 12.64 1.46
CA ALA A 75 -12.98 13.07 0.30
C ALA A 75 -11.62 12.36 0.22
N ARG A 76 -10.94 12.18 1.37
CA ARG A 76 -9.67 11.43 1.44
C ARG A 76 -9.85 9.96 1.05
N CYS A 77 -10.94 9.34 1.48
CA CYS A 77 -11.25 7.97 1.09
C CYS A 77 -11.48 7.85 -0.43
N GLN A 78 -12.27 8.75 -1.01
CA GLN A 78 -12.49 8.80 -2.46
C GLN A 78 -11.18 8.99 -3.23
N ASP A 79 -10.30 9.89 -2.75
CA ASP A 79 -8.96 10.09 -3.30
C ASP A 79 -8.13 8.80 -3.29
N LEU A 80 -8.06 8.10 -2.15
CA LEU A 80 -7.32 6.83 -2.05
C LEU A 80 -7.86 5.74 -2.98
N GLN A 81 -9.19 5.63 -3.12
CA GLN A 81 -9.83 4.71 -4.08
C GLN A 81 -9.47 5.05 -5.52
N GLU A 82 -9.54 6.33 -5.89
CA GLU A 82 -9.25 6.77 -7.24
C GLU A 82 -7.76 6.59 -7.57
N LYS A 83 -6.86 6.87 -6.63
CA LYS A 83 -5.42 6.58 -6.76
C LYS A 83 -5.19 5.08 -6.99
N HIS A 84 -5.83 4.23 -6.19
CA HIS A 84 -5.71 2.77 -6.32
C HIS A 84 -6.16 2.27 -7.69
N ARG A 85 -7.32 2.75 -8.17
CA ARG A 85 -7.88 2.42 -9.49
C ARG A 85 -6.92 2.82 -10.61
N ARG A 86 -6.46 4.08 -10.62
CA ARG A 86 -5.55 4.61 -11.64
C ARG A 86 -4.21 3.87 -11.71
N LEU A 87 -3.64 3.53 -10.55
CA LEU A 87 -2.41 2.74 -10.49
C LEU A 87 -2.61 1.35 -11.10
N LYS A 88 -3.73 0.69 -10.82
CA LYS A 88 -4.07 -0.61 -11.41
C LYS A 88 -4.24 -0.54 -12.92
N GLU A 89 -4.93 0.48 -13.43
CA GLU A 89 -5.10 0.70 -14.88
C GLU A 89 -3.77 0.94 -15.59
N ALA A 90 -2.83 1.60 -14.92
CA ALA A 90 -1.47 1.80 -15.40
C ALA A 90 -0.57 0.55 -15.25
N GLY A 91 -1.10 -0.58 -14.78
CA GLY A 91 -0.33 -1.81 -14.56
C GLY A 91 0.70 -1.72 -13.42
N ILE A 92 0.58 -0.71 -12.55
CA ILE A 92 1.49 -0.51 -11.42
C ILE A 92 1.18 -1.56 -10.34
N PRO A 93 2.19 -2.30 -9.82
CA PRO A 93 1.97 -3.28 -8.77
C PRO A 93 1.54 -2.58 -7.47
N THR A 94 0.27 -2.73 -7.10
CA THR A 94 -0.31 -2.24 -5.85
C THR A 94 -0.95 -3.37 -5.05
N ILE A 95 -1.54 -3.04 -3.90
CA ILE A 95 -2.36 -3.99 -3.13
C ILE A 95 -3.47 -4.56 -4.03
N PRO A 96 -3.61 -5.90 -4.17
CA PRO A 96 -4.53 -6.48 -5.17
C PRO A 96 -6.00 -6.09 -5.00
N PHE A 97 -6.44 -5.81 -3.77
CA PHE A 97 -7.80 -5.41 -3.48
C PHE A 97 -7.78 -4.41 -2.33
N MET A 98 -8.57 -3.36 -2.49
CA MET A 98 -8.82 -2.32 -1.52
C MET A 98 -10.28 -1.90 -1.67
N MET A 99 -10.95 -1.73 -0.56
CA MET A 99 -12.33 -1.29 -0.44
C MET A 99 -12.39 -0.31 0.70
N ILE A 100 -13.25 0.70 0.57
CA ILE A 100 -13.48 1.65 1.66
C ILE A 100 -14.93 1.57 2.07
N VAL A 101 -15.15 1.59 3.37
CA VAL A 101 -16.41 1.37 4.03
C VAL A 101 -16.68 2.54 4.96
N ASP A 102 -17.84 3.17 4.80
CA ASP A 102 -18.40 4.03 5.84
C ASP A 102 -18.98 3.15 6.96
N THR A 103 -18.52 3.35 8.19
CA THR A 103 -19.03 2.62 9.36
C THR A 103 -19.96 3.44 10.24
N GLY A 104 -20.32 4.65 9.79
CA GLY A 104 -21.12 5.62 10.53
C GLY A 104 -20.27 6.43 11.53
N GLY A 105 -20.83 7.56 11.98
CA GLY A 105 -20.21 8.40 13.01
C GLY A 105 -18.85 8.99 12.62
N GLY A 106 -18.65 9.33 11.33
CA GLY A 106 -17.41 9.91 10.81
C GLY A 106 -16.24 8.92 10.71
N THR A 107 -16.45 7.63 10.99
CA THR A 107 -15.41 6.61 10.95
C THR A 107 -15.42 5.84 9.64
N TRP A 108 -14.30 5.89 8.93
CA TRP A 108 -14.10 5.19 7.67
C TRP A 108 -13.12 4.03 7.85
N LYS A 109 -13.32 2.95 7.10
CA LYS A 109 -12.46 1.77 7.15
C LYS A 109 -12.01 1.38 5.76
N ILE A 110 -10.72 1.12 5.64
CA ILE A 110 -10.16 0.50 4.43
C ILE A 110 -9.99 -0.99 4.69
N VAL A 111 -10.66 -1.81 3.89
CA VAL A 111 -10.50 -3.26 3.87
C VAL A 111 -9.69 -3.65 2.65
N MET A 112 -8.58 -4.34 2.85
CA MET A 112 -7.63 -4.63 1.78
C MET A 112 -7.05 -6.04 1.92
N ASN A 113 -6.38 -6.53 0.88
CA ASN A 113 -5.69 -7.82 0.98
C ASN A 113 -4.65 -7.81 2.11
N ASP A 114 -4.64 -8.87 2.93
CA ASP A 114 -3.55 -9.09 3.88
C ASP A 114 -2.27 -9.49 3.12
N LEU A 115 -1.32 -8.56 3.04
CA LEU A 115 -0.04 -8.75 2.37
C LEU A 115 0.89 -9.72 3.12
N THR A 116 0.65 -9.96 4.41
CA THR A 116 1.35 -10.99 5.18
C THR A 116 0.84 -12.39 4.86
N LYS A 117 -0.29 -12.51 4.14
CA LYS A 117 -0.96 -13.77 3.79
C LYS A 117 -1.22 -14.66 5.01
N GLY A 118 -1.76 -14.09 6.08
CA GLY A 118 -1.95 -14.83 7.33
C GLY A 118 -0.64 -15.17 8.04
N GLY A 119 0.37 -14.29 7.93
CA GLY A 119 1.69 -14.46 8.58
C GLY A 119 2.72 -15.28 7.79
N LYS A 120 2.39 -15.76 6.59
CA LYS A 120 3.31 -16.49 5.69
C LYS A 120 4.37 -15.61 5.01
N CYS A 121 4.13 -14.31 4.93
CA CYS A 121 5.08 -13.35 4.37
C CYS A 121 5.46 -12.29 5.41
N PHE A 122 6.69 -11.79 5.31
CA PHE A 122 7.03 -10.47 5.83
C PHE A 122 6.49 -9.41 4.86
N CYS A 123 5.90 -8.35 5.38
CA CYS A 123 5.50 -7.17 4.63
C CYS A 123 6.20 -5.97 5.27
N ILE A 124 7.09 -5.31 4.53
CA ILE A 124 8.01 -4.32 5.09
C ILE A 124 7.96 -3.06 4.24
N SER A 125 7.64 -1.94 4.88
CA SER A 125 7.77 -0.58 4.36
C SER A 125 9.00 0.11 4.93
N SER A 126 9.37 1.29 4.39
CA SER A 126 10.41 2.12 5.01
C SER A 126 10.04 2.53 6.45
N MET A 127 8.75 2.71 6.76
CA MET A 127 8.28 3.16 8.07
C MET A 127 8.41 2.11 9.16
N ASP A 128 8.23 0.83 8.80
CA ASP A 128 8.43 -0.29 9.73
C ASP A 128 9.88 -0.37 10.26
N LEU A 129 10.82 0.30 9.59
CA LEU A 129 12.23 0.38 9.94
C LEU A 129 12.61 1.65 10.72
N TYR A 130 11.69 2.60 10.84
CA TYR A 130 11.87 3.78 11.70
C TYR A 130 11.40 3.53 13.13
N ARG A 131 10.38 2.71 13.32
CA ARG A 131 9.69 2.57 14.62
C ARG A 131 10.33 1.56 15.56
N GLU A 132 10.95 0.49 15.06
CA GLU A 132 11.69 -0.44 15.93
C GLU A 132 12.84 -1.13 15.20
N ALA A 133 14.01 -1.14 15.85
CA ALA A 133 15.04 -2.14 15.63
C ALA A 133 14.56 -3.50 16.17
N SER A 134 13.54 -4.11 15.55
CA SER A 134 13.14 -5.47 15.92
C SER A 134 14.31 -6.41 15.60
N PRO A 135 14.95 -7.06 16.61
CA PRO A 135 16.15 -7.88 16.40
C PRO A 135 15.93 -9.03 15.40
N GLU A 136 14.68 -9.47 15.29
CA GLU A 136 14.21 -10.57 14.43
C GLU A 136 14.22 -10.24 12.94
N LYS A 137 14.36 -8.95 12.58
CA LYS A 137 14.43 -8.51 11.19
C LYS A 137 15.86 -8.39 10.68
N ASN A 138 16.87 -8.59 11.51
CA ASN A 138 18.26 -8.54 11.05
C ASN A 138 18.61 -9.83 10.30
N SER A 139 19.17 -9.69 9.09
CA SER A 139 19.60 -10.80 8.23
C SER A 139 18.47 -11.61 7.56
N ILE A 140 17.38 -10.94 7.16
CA ILE A 140 16.36 -11.58 6.32
C ILE A 140 17.00 -12.06 5.00
N GLN A 141 16.76 -13.32 4.67
CA GLN A 141 17.22 -13.92 3.43
C GLN A 141 16.26 -13.58 2.29
N LEU A 142 16.82 -13.20 1.14
CA LEU A 142 16.11 -12.96 -0.11
C LEU A 142 16.73 -13.86 -1.19
N SER A 143 15.92 -14.74 -1.79
CA SER A 143 16.41 -15.70 -2.80
C SER A 143 16.49 -15.12 -4.20
N ASN A 144 15.85 -13.98 -4.46
CA ASN A 144 15.78 -13.32 -5.77
C ASN A 144 16.12 -11.81 -5.74
N PRO A 145 17.24 -11.38 -5.12
CA PRO A 145 17.58 -9.96 -4.99
C PRO A 145 17.73 -9.23 -6.33
N GLU A 146 18.23 -9.92 -7.37
CA GLU A 146 18.36 -9.36 -8.72
C GLU A 146 17.01 -9.14 -9.38
N GLU A 147 16.09 -10.11 -9.27
CA GLU A 147 14.72 -9.98 -9.79
C GLU A 147 13.99 -8.81 -9.10
N VAL A 148 14.18 -8.65 -7.80
CA VAL A 148 13.62 -7.52 -7.04
C VAL A 148 14.20 -6.18 -7.52
N ALA A 149 15.49 -6.12 -7.86
CA ALA A 149 16.08 -4.93 -8.46
C ALA A 149 15.47 -4.58 -9.82
N GLU A 150 15.25 -5.58 -10.68
CA GLU A 150 14.58 -5.40 -11.97
C GLU A 150 13.10 -5.01 -11.81
N GLN A 151 12.39 -5.57 -10.82
CA GLN A 151 11.03 -5.14 -10.47
C GLN A 151 11.00 -3.65 -10.08
N MET A 152 11.96 -3.17 -9.29
CA MET A 152 12.06 -1.75 -8.93
C MET A 152 12.31 -0.88 -10.16
N LYS A 153 13.20 -1.31 -11.06
CA LYS A 153 13.49 -0.58 -12.29
C LYS A 153 12.24 -0.48 -13.19
N ALA A 154 11.56 -1.60 -13.41
CA ALA A 154 10.33 -1.64 -14.20
C ALA A 154 9.23 -0.77 -13.58
N LEU A 155 9.11 -0.75 -12.24
CA LEU A 155 8.20 0.14 -11.53
C LEU A 155 8.53 1.61 -11.81
N LEU A 156 9.80 2.02 -11.66
CA LEU A 156 10.23 3.40 -11.91
C LEU A 156 9.95 3.86 -13.35
N GLU A 157 10.16 2.98 -14.33
CA GLU A 157 9.84 3.23 -15.73
C GLU A 157 8.33 3.39 -15.94
N ALA A 158 7.53 2.51 -15.36
CA ALA A 158 6.07 2.54 -15.48
C ALA A 158 5.46 3.82 -14.86
N LEU A 159 5.97 4.29 -13.72
CA LEU A 159 5.50 5.51 -13.05
C LEU A 159 5.65 6.78 -13.91
N VAL A 160 6.59 6.77 -14.85
CA VAL A 160 6.87 7.91 -15.73
C VAL A 160 6.56 7.62 -17.20
N ALA A 161 5.96 6.47 -17.52
CA ALA A 161 5.66 6.07 -18.90
C ALA A 161 4.61 6.98 -19.54
N ASP A 162 3.51 7.27 -18.83
CA ASP A 162 2.48 8.17 -19.33
C ASP A 162 2.97 9.63 -19.29
N LYS A 163 3.06 10.29 -20.46
CA LYS A 163 3.47 11.70 -20.58
C LYS A 163 2.45 12.66 -19.99
N ASN A 164 1.17 12.29 -19.97
CA ASN A 164 0.05 13.12 -19.54
C ASN A 164 -0.39 12.79 -18.10
N ASN A 165 0.08 11.69 -17.53
CA ASN A 165 -0.30 11.23 -16.19
C ASN A 165 0.91 10.74 -15.39
N LYS A 166 1.91 11.60 -15.22
CA LYS A 166 3.12 11.29 -14.42
C LYS A 166 2.75 10.96 -12.98
N ILE A 167 3.22 9.82 -12.48
CA ILE A 167 2.95 9.36 -11.12
C ILE A 167 4.14 9.66 -10.23
N PHE A 168 3.91 10.40 -9.15
CA PHE A 168 4.92 10.80 -8.18
C PHE A 168 4.75 9.99 -6.90
N ILE A 169 5.85 9.40 -6.46
CA ILE A 169 5.98 8.89 -5.10
C ILE A 169 6.55 10.03 -4.26
N GLY A 170 5.69 10.64 -3.44
CA GLY A 170 6.03 11.75 -2.56
C GLY A 170 6.97 11.33 -1.43
N ASP A 171 6.84 10.10 -0.96
CA ASP A 171 7.65 9.57 0.14
C ASP A 171 7.97 8.07 -0.03
N HIS A 172 9.15 7.66 0.45
CA HIS A 172 9.69 6.30 0.39
C HIS A 172 8.93 5.26 1.23
N ASP A 173 7.97 5.70 2.04
CA ASP A 173 7.06 4.87 2.83
C ASP A 173 6.00 4.18 1.95
N SER A 174 5.70 4.76 0.78
CA SER A 174 4.72 4.24 -0.17
C SER A 174 5.17 2.91 -0.79
N LEU A 175 6.47 2.62 -0.76
CA LEU A 175 7.08 1.39 -1.30
C LEU A 175 7.18 0.31 -0.25
N PHE A 176 6.74 -0.89 -0.62
CA PHE A 176 6.71 -2.06 0.24
C PHE A 176 7.45 -3.22 -0.44
N ILE A 177 8.11 -4.06 0.36
CA ILE A 177 8.60 -5.37 -0.06
C ILE A 177 7.85 -6.46 0.70
N ILE A 178 7.36 -7.44 -0.04
CA ILE A 178 6.72 -8.63 0.50
C ILE A 178 7.69 -9.79 0.29
N ILE A 179 8.12 -10.43 1.38
CA ILE A 179 9.07 -11.56 1.34
C ILE A 179 8.38 -12.79 1.90
N ASP A 180 8.26 -13.83 1.07
CA ASP A 180 7.72 -15.11 1.49
C ASP A 180 8.66 -15.80 2.49
N LYS A 181 8.15 -16.22 3.65
CA LYS A 181 8.99 -16.77 4.74
C LYS A 181 9.58 -18.13 4.41
N GLU A 182 8.96 -18.89 3.52
CA GLU A 182 9.40 -20.24 3.14
C GLU A 182 10.37 -20.17 1.96
N THR A 183 9.91 -19.63 0.84
CA THR A 183 10.67 -19.57 -0.42
C THR A 183 11.70 -18.44 -0.47
N LYS A 184 11.63 -17.50 0.48
CA LYS A 184 12.47 -16.30 0.56
C LYS A 184 12.36 -15.40 -0.67
N LYS A 185 11.33 -15.57 -1.52
CA LYS A 185 11.12 -14.73 -2.70
C LYS A 185 10.50 -13.40 -2.29
N GLY A 186 11.07 -12.31 -2.80
CA GLY A 186 10.60 -10.95 -2.61
C GLY A 186 9.81 -10.42 -3.80
N LYS A 187 8.88 -9.50 -3.52
CA LYS A 187 8.16 -8.70 -4.51
C LYS A 187 8.00 -7.26 -4.04
N ILE A 188 8.19 -6.30 -4.93
CA ILE A 188 7.93 -4.87 -4.66
C ILE A 188 6.52 -4.50 -5.09
N ILE A 189 5.86 -3.71 -4.26
CA ILE A 189 4.58 -3.07 -4.59
C ILE A 189 4.55 -1.63 -4.05
N ILE A 190 3.58 -0.84 -4.51
CA ILE A 190 3.14 0.37 -3.83
C ILE A 190 2.04 -0.01 -2.83
N GLY A 191 2.31 0.21 -1.55
CA GLY A 191 1.42 -0.14 -0.43
C GLY A 191 0.64 1.07 0.08
N ASP A 192 1.33 2.09 0.58
CA ASP A 192 0.71 3.33 1.03
C ASP A 192 0.47 4.25 -0.17
N LEU A 193 -0.78 4.72 -0.32
CA LEU A 193 -1.21 5.58 -1.43
C LEU A 193 -1.33 7.04 -1.00
N GLY A 194 -1.18 7.33 0.29
CA GLY A 194 -1.40 8.67 0.82
C GLY A 194 -0.47 9.71 0.23
N SER A 195 0.78 9.32 -0.02
CA SER A 195 1.85 10.13 -0.61
C SER A 195 2.05 9.88 -2.11
N VAL A 196 1.09 9.25 -2.79
CA VAL A 196 1.10 9.10 -4.26
C VAL A 196 0.34 10.26 -4.88
N PHE A 197 0.94 10.92 -5.87
CA PHE A 197 0.35 12.04 -6.58
C PHE A 197 0.41 11.81 -8.08
N PHE A 198 -0.50 12.46 -8.81
CA PHE A 198 -0.49 12.41 -10.26
C PHE A 198 -0.38 13.82 -10.83
N GLY A 199 0.48 13.99 -11.85
CA GLY A 199 0.81 15.30 -12.39
C GLY A 199 -0.40 16.09 -12.91
N LYS A 200 -1.40 15.39 -13.45
CA LYS A 200 -2.64 16.01 -13.96
C LYS A 200 -3.53 16.62 -12.88
N ASP A 201 -3.31 16.27 -11.62
CA ASP A 201 -4.07 16.76 -10.47
C ASP A 201 -3.34 17.91 -9.74
N ILE A 202 -2.16 18.33 -10.25
CA ILE A 202 -1.38 19.44 -9.70
C ILE A 202 -1.76 20.71 -10.48
N PRO A 203 -2.47 21.68 -9.85
CA PRO A 203 -2.87 22.92 -10.53
C PRO A 203 -1.63 23.69 -11.02
N ASN A 204 -1.68 24.21 -12.25
CA ASN A 204 -0.59 24.95 -12.91
C ASN A 204 0.69 24.15 -13.20
N ALA A 205 0.67 22.82 -13.09
CA ALA A 205 1.70 21.99 -13.70
C ALA A 205 1.50 21.99 -15.21
N GLY A 206 1.95 23.05 -15.89
CA GLY A 206 2.25 22.94 -17.32
C GLY A 206 3.10 21.68 -17.49
N ILE A 207 2.66 20.75 -18.33
CA ILE A 207 3.35 19.47 -18.57
C ILE A 207 4.61 19.79 -19.39
N ASP A 208 5.59 20.36 -18.71
CA ASP A 208 6.88 20.75 -19.23
C ASP A 208 7.90 19.64 -18.94
N GLU A 209 8.97 19.57 -19.73
CA GLU A 209 10.08 18.63 -19.54
C GLU A 209 10.65 18.71 -18.10
N SER A 210 10.55 19.88 -17.47
CA SER A 210 10.90 20.11 -16.06
C SER A 210 10.07 19.25 -15.08
N VAL A 211 8.78 19.05 -15.33
CA VAL A 211 7.90 18.19 -14.50
C VAL A 211 8.27 16.73 -14.65
N HIS A 212 8.61 16.29 -15.86
CA HIS A 212 9.08 14.92 -16.10
C HIS A 212 10.42 14.65 -15.40
N ALA A 213 11.40 15.54 -15.56
CA ALA A 213 12.71 15.41 -14.91
C ALA A 213 12.56 15.40 -13.37
N ASN A 214 11.68 16.23 -12.81
CA ASN A 214 11.38 16.25 -11.38
C ASN A 214 10.70 14.96 -10.91
N CYS A 215 9.76 14.42 -11.69
CA CYS A 215 9.11 13.14 -11.41
C CYS A 215 10.13 12.00 -11.35
N VAL A 216 10.96 11.88 -12.39
CA VAL A 216 12.03 10.88 -12.46
C VAL A 216 12.99 11.01 -11.27
N LYS A 217 13.40 12.25 -10.95
CA LYS A 217 14.31 12.51 -9.82
C LYS A 217 13.71 12.09 -8.48
N ARG A 218 12.44 12.46 -8.21
CA ARG A 218 11.74 12.11 -6.96
C ARG A 218 11.52 10.61 -6.83
N ASN A 219 11.02 9.96 -7.87
CA ASN A 219 10.79 8.51 -7.84
C ASN A 219 12.12 7.74 -7.64
N LYS A 220 13.20 8.15 -8.32
CA LYS A 220 14.54 7.58 -8.10
C LYS A 220 15.04 7.81 -6.69
N TYR A 221 14.79 8.99 -6.10
CA TYR A 221 15.14 9.28 -4.71
C TYR A 221 14.39 8.35 -3.75
N ALA A 222 13.07 8.25 -3.87
CA ALA A 222 12.24 7.38 -3.04
C ALA A 222 12.70 5.91 -3.13
N ALA A 223 12.91 5.39 -4.34
CA ALA A 223 13.39 4.03 -4.55
C ALA A 223 14.77 3.77 -3.94
N LYS A 224 15.74 4.68 -4.14
CA LYS A 224 17.08 4.53 -3.54
C LYS A 224 17.02 4.56 -2.02
N HIS A 225 16.20 5.43 -1.44
CA HIS A 225 16.02 5.53 0.00
C HIS A 225 15.37 4.27 0.58
N PHE A 226 14.30 3.79 -0.05
CA PHE A 226 13.64 2.53 0.31
C PHE A 226 14.62 1.34 0.25
N ILE A 227 15.32 1.14 -0.89
CA ILE A 227 16.27 0.03 -1.03
C ILE A 227 17.41 0.12 -0.02
N ARG A 228 17.94 1.32 0.26
CA ARG A 228 18.96 1.51 1.29
C ARG A 228 18.47 1.05 2.66
N LYS A 229 17.23 1.40 3.03
CA LYS A 229 16.62 1.01 4.30
C LYS A 229 16.40 -0.51 4.36
N ILE A 230 15.84 -1.10 3.31
CA ILE A 230 15.64 -2.55 3.21
C ILE A 230 16.98 -3.31 3.26
N ASN A 231 18.03 -2.84 2.59
CA ASN A 231 19.33 -3.52 2.61
C ASN A 231 20.00 -3.57 3.99
N ASN A 232 19.58 -2.72 4.95
CA ASN A 232 20.11 -2.78 6.31
C ASN A 232 19.58 -3.99 7.09
N ILE A 233 18.42 -4.54 6.70
CA ILE A 233 17.80 -5.69 7.36
C ILE A 233 18.05 -7.00 6.59
N LEU A 234 18.47 -6.93 5.32
CA LEU A 234 18.77 -8.11 4.52
C LEU A 234 20.16 -8.67 4.86
N ALA A 235 20.33 -9.99 4.73
CA ALA A 235 21.64 -10.61 4.79
C ALA A 235 22.56 -10.14 3.64
N GLU A 236 23.87 -10.28 3.80
CA GLU A 236 24.85 -9.73 2.84
C GLU A 236 24.65 -10.22 1.39
N ASN A 237 24.42 -11.53 1.23
CA ASN A 237 24.13 -12.18 -0.05
C ASN A 237 22.72 -11.88 -0.60
N SER A 238 21.87 -11.23 0.21
CA SER A 238 20.48 -10.91 -0.10
C SER A 238 20.27 -9.45 -0.49
N LYS A 239 21.33 -8.62 -0.46
CA LYS A 239 21.22 -7.18 -0.75
C LYS A 239 20.77 -6.90 -2.18
N ILE A 240 19.80 -6.02 -2.31
CA ILE A 240 19.25 -5.55 -3.58
C ILE A 240 20.17 -4.47 -4.15
N ARG A 241 20.65 -4.65 -5.38
CA ARG A 241 21.57 -3.71 -6.05
C ARG A 241 20.90 -3.15 -7.29
N LEU A 242 20.50 -1.87 -7.23
CA LEU A 242 20.03 -1.16 -8.41
C LEU A 242 21.23 -0.90 -9.33
N LYS A 243 21.27 -1.55 -10.49
CA LYS A 243 22.28 -1.28 -11.52
C LYS A 243 22.16 0.19 -11.95
N ARG A 244 23.31 0.82 -12.20
CA ARG A 244 23.40 2.25 -12.58
C ARG A 244 22.78 2.49 -13.95
#